data_AF-A0A396SJX6-F1
#
_entry.id   AF-A0A396SJX6-F1
#
_cell.length_a   1.000
_cell.length_b   1.000
_cell.length_c   1.000
_cell.angle_alpha   90.00
_cell.angle_beta   90.00
_cell.angle_gamma   90.00
#
_symmetry.space_group_name_H-M   'P 1'
#
loop_
_entity.id
_entity.type
_entity.pdbx_description
1 polymer ?
#
loop_
_entity_poly.entity_id
_entity_poly.type
_entity_poly.pdbx_seq_one_letter_code
_entity_poly.pdbx_strand_id
1 'polypeptide(L)'
;MQREQRKLKERKMTQFLLLGIFSFSMAVALLDSIHIQPNVTSASFYFLLLIVIAMVYKPVRLYVLRSVASISRFLFSGVKSFCIFCTSAISFRSNK
;
A
#
# COMPACT_ATOMS: atom_id res chain seq x y z
N MET A 1 -8.40 -37.62 11.38
CA MET A 1 -8.03 -36.46 10.53
C MET A 1 -8.62 -35.11 10.97
N GLN A 2 -9.81 -35.01 11.61
CA GLN A 2 -10.38 -33.72 12.05
C GLN A 2 -9.60 -32.96 13.14
N ARG A 3 -8.87 -33.65 14.02
CA ARG A 3 -8.11 -33.00 15.13
C ARG A 3 -6.93 -32.16 14.64
N GLU A 4 -6.28 -32.56 13.55
CA GLU A 4 -5.16 -31.82 12.96
C GLU A 4 -5.64 -30.52 12.30
N GLN A 5 -6.79 -30.57 11.62
CA GLN A 5 -7.43 -29.41 10.98
C GLN A 5 -7.83 -28.34 12.01
N ARG A 6 -8.28 -28.73 13.22
CA ARG A 6 -8.56 -27.78 14.32
C ARG A 6 -7.29 -27.10 14.83
N LYS A 7 -6.21 -27.85 15.08
CA LYS A 7 -4.92 -27.30 15.53
C LYS A 7 -4.31 -26.33 14.51
N LEU A 8 -4.50 -26.61 13.21
CA LEU A 8 -4.01 -25.76 12.12
C LEU A 8 -4.82 -24.46 11.99
N LYS A 9 -6.14 -24.52 12.25
CA LYS A 9 -7.02 -23.35 12.32
C LYS A 9 -6.68 -22.44 13.52
N GLU A 10 -6.40 -23.02 14.68
CA GLU A 10 -5.97 -22.28 15.87
C GLU A 10 -4.63 -21.58 15.64
N ARG A 11 -3.62 -22.28 15.09
CA ARG A 11 -2.31 -21.66 14.77
C ARG A 11 -2.43 -20.49 13.79
N LYS A 12 -3.32 -20.58 12.78
CA LYS A 12 -3.59 -19.47 11.86
C LYS A 12 -4.19 -18.27 12.59
N MET A 13 -5.16 -18.48 13.48
CA MET A 13 -5.74 -17.40 14.29
C MET A 13 -4.68 -16.72 15.16
N THR A 14 -3.83 -17.50 15.83
CA THR A 14 -2.74 -16.95 16.64
C THR A 14 -1.75 -16.16 15.79
N GLN A 15 -1.42 -16.64 14.58
CA GLN A 15 -0.57 -15.90 13.64
C GLN A 15 -1.19 -14.57 13.20
N PHE A 16 -2.49 -14.53 12.89
CA PHE A 16 -3.18 -13.29 12.55
C PHE A 16 -3.20 -12.31 13.73
N LEU A 17 -3.39 -12.81 14.94
CA LEU A 17 -3.43 -11.99 16.14
C LEU A 17 -2.04 -11.41 16.45
N LEU A 18 -0.98 -12.22 16.36
CA LEU A 18 0.41 -11.73 16.48
C LEU A 18 0.73 -10.69 15.40
N LEU A 19 0.32 -10.96 14.16
CA LEU A 19 0.54 -10.05 13.04
C LEU A 19 -0.14 -8.70 13.27
N GLY A 20 -1.37 -8.71 13.80
CA GLY A 20 -2.12 -7.50 14.12
C GLY A 20 -1.48 -6.67 15.24
N ILE A 21 -1.03 -7.32 16.31
CA ILE A 21 -0.33 -6.62 17.41
C ILE A 21 1.00 -6.04 16.90
N PHE A 22 1.75 -6.82 16.13
CA PHE A 22 3.02 -6.40 15.57
C PHE A 22 2.86 -5.22 14.61
N SER A 23 1.89 -5.27 13.70
CA SER A 23 1.63 -4.19 12.76
C SER A 23 1.12 -2.92 13.44
N PHE A 24 0.31 -3.07 14.49
CA PHE A 24 -0.15 -1.94 15.30
C PHE A 24 1.00 -1.25 16.03
N SER A 25 1.86 -2.02 16.72
CA SER A 25 3.04 -1.48 17.41
C SER A 25 3.99 -0.78 16.43
N MET A 26 4.20 -1.36 15.25
CA MET A 26 5.04 -0.78 14.20
C MET A 26 4.45 0.52 13.65
N ALA A 27 3.12 0.60 13.44
CA ALA A 27 2.46 1.83 13.01
C ALA A 27 2.59 2.95 14.04
N VAL A 28 2.41 2.63 15.34
CA VAL A 28 2.59 3.59 16.43
C VAL A 28 4.05 4.08 16.49
N ALA A 29 5.03 3.18 16.41
CA ALA A 29 6.44 3.53 16.43
C ALA A 29 6.85 4.43 15.24
N LEU A 30 6.25 4.23 14.06
CA LEU A 30 6.47 5.09 12.91
C LEU A 30 5.90 6.50 13.11
N LEU A 31 4.70 6.61 13.70
CA LEU A 31 4.12 7.92 14.02
C LEU A 31 4.96 8.67 15.07
N ASP A 32 5.41 7.94 16.09
CA ASP A 32 6.24 8.47 17.16
C ASP A 32 7.60 8.98 16.63
N SER A 33 8.21 8.24 15.69
CA SER A 33 9.44 8.68 15.00
C SER A 33 9.27 10.02 14.25
N ILE A 34 8.07 10.29 13.72
CA ILE A 34 7.75 11.54 13.02
C ILE A 34 7.23 12.61 14.00
N HIS A 35 7.28 12.35 15.32
CA HIS A 35 6.76 13.23 16.38
C HIS A 35 5.26 13.55 16.21
N ILE A 36 4.51 12.68 15.54
CA ILE A 36 3.07 12.81 15.38
C ILE A 36 2.40 11.98 16.49
N GLN A 37 1.57 12.63 17.28
CA GLN A 37 0.85 11.95 18.35
C GLN A 37 -0.13 10.92 17.74
N PRO A 38 -0.04 9.63 18.13
CA PRO A 38 -0.89 8.60 17.56
C PRO A 38 -2.33 8.80 18.00
N ASN A 39 -3.17 9.21 17.04
CA ASN A 39 -4.60 9.42 17.28
C ASN A 39 -5.43 8.30 16.65
N VAL A 40 -5.95 7.39 17.47
CA VAL A 40 -6.79 6.26 17.05
C VAL A 40 -8.19 6.67 16.55
N THR A 41 -8.58 7.93 16.70
CA THR A 41 -9.82 8.48 16.11
C THR A 41 -9.61 9.03 14.70
N SER A 42 -8.36 9.23 14.28
CA SER A 42 -8.04 9.80 12.97
C SER A 42 -8.09 8.74 11.86
N ALA A 43 -8.73 9.07 10.74
CA ALA A 43 -8.76 8.18 9.57
C ALA A 43 -7.35 7.90 9.00
N SER A 44 -6.44 8.87 9.12
CA SER A 44 -5.04 8.77 8.70
C SER A 44 -4.29 7.65 9.43
N PHE A 45 -4.57 7.45 10.73
CA PHE A 45 -3.97 6.35 11.49
C PHE A 45 -4.35 4.99 10.93
N TYR A 46 -5.63 4.78 10.58
CA TYR A 46 -6.08 3.53 9.98
C TYR A 46 -5.50 3.29 8.59
N PHE A 47 -5.33 4.35 7.78
CA PHE A 47 -4.64 4.25 6.50
C PHE A 47 -3.18 3.81 6.67
N LEU A 48 -2.47 4.41 7.64
CA LEU A 48 -1.09 4.06 7.91
C LEU A 48 -0.95 2.64 8.47
N LEU A 49 -1.85 2.23 9.37
CA LEU A 49 -1.95 0.85 9.87
C LEU A 49 -2.15 -0.14 8.71
N LEU A 50 -3.03 0.17 7.75
CA LEU A 50 -3.28 -0.66 6.58
C LEU A 50 -2.04 -0.78 5.68
N ILE A 51 -1.28 0.30 5.50
CA ILE A 51 0.00 0.29 4.78
C ILE A 51 1.02 -0.61 5.49
N VAL A 52 1.13 -0.50 6.82
CA VAL A 52 2.07 -1.32 7.60
C VAL A 52 1.69 -2.80 7.53
N ILE A 53 0.39 -3.14 7.67
CA ILE A 53 -0.11 -4.50 7.49
C ILE A 53 0.22 -5.01 6.08
N ALA A 54 0.03 -4.18 5.06
CA ALA A 54 0.36 -4.53 3.69
C ALA A 54 1.85 -4.79 3.48
N MET A 55 2.73 -4.07 4.16
CA MET A 55 4.19 -4.26 4.07
C MET A 55 4.66 -5.53 4.79
N VAL A 56 4.08 -5.82 5.96
CA VAL A 56 4.49 -6.97 6.79
C VAL A 56 3.90 -8.28 6.26
N TYR A 57 2.66 -8.27 5.76
CA TYR A 57 1.99 -9.48 5.31
C TYR A 57 2.26 -9.77 3.83
N LYS A 58 3.10 -10.79 3.58
CA LYS A 58 3.58 -11.20 2.25
C LYS A 58 2.52 -11.27 1.12
N PRO A 59 1.33 -11.86 1.31
CA PRO A 59 0.33 -11.92 0.24
C PRO A 59 -0.30 -10.56 -0.06
N VAL A 60 -0.44 -9.69 0.94
CA VAL A 60 -0.97 -8.33 0.76
C VAL A 60 0.11 -7.43 0.13
N ARG A 61 1.37 -7.60 0.51
CA ARG A 61 2.51 -6.89 -0.08
C ARG A 61 2.58 -7.04 -1.60
N LEU A 62 2.39 -8.26 -2.08
CA LEU A 62 2.45 -8.58 -3.51
C LEU A 62 1.29 -7.94 -4.28
N TYR A 63 0.10 -7.89 -3.66
CA TYR A 63 -1.07 -7.20 -4.22
C TYR A 63 -0.85 -5.69 -4.30
N VAL A 64 -0.36 -5.06 -3.21
CA VAL A 64 -0.09 -3.62 -3.16
C VAL A 64 1.01 -3.22 -4.13
N LEU A 65 2.12 -3.96 -4.18
CA LEU A 65 3.19 -3.70 -5.15
C LEU A 65 2.69 -3.77 -6.59
N ARG A 66 1.79 -4.73 -6.90
CA ARG A 66 1.21 -4.86 -8.24
C ARG A 66 0.28 -3.68 -8.56
N SER A 67 -0.51 -3.23 -7.59
CA SER A 67 -1.37 -2.04 -7.74
C SER A 67 -0.53 -0.77 -7.93
N VAL A 68 0.52 -0.56 -7.12
CA VAL A 68 1.43 0.58 -7.25
C VAL A 68 2.18 0.55 -8.58
N ALA A 69 2.66 -0.62 -9.02
CA ALA A 69 3.31 -0.78 -10.31
C ALA A 69 2.36 -0.54 -11.49
N SER A 70 1.07 -0.86 -11.33
CA SER A 70 0.05 -0.56 -12.32
C SER A 70 -0.21 0.96 -12.40
N ILE A 71 -0.38 1.61 -11.24
CA ILE A 71 -0.60 3.05 -11.14
C ILE A 71 0.60 3.82 -11.69
N SER A 72 1.83 3.42 -11.36
CA SER A 72 3.04 4.07 -11.86
C SER A 72 3.17 3.94 -13.38
N ARG A 73 2.81 2.79 -13.96
CA ARG A 73 2.74 2.62 -15.42
C ARG A 73 1.67 3.50 -16.06
N PHE A 74 0.49 3.62 -15.44
CA PHE A 74 -0.57 4.51 -15.90
C PHE A 74 -0.13 5.97 -15.91
N LEU A 75 0.52 6.43 -14.85
CA LEU A 75 1.09 7.78 -14.76
C LEU A 75 2.17 8.00 -15.82
N PHE A 76 3.08 7.05 -16.01
CA PHE A 76 4.12 7.15 -17.04
C PHE A 76 3.56 7.16 -18.47
N SER A 77 2.49 6.40 -18.72
CA SER A 77 1.79 6.41 -20.00
C SER A 77 1.04 7.73 -20.24
N GLY A 78 0.44 8.29 -19.19
CA GLY A 78 -0.20 9.60 -19.23
C GLY A 78 0.76 10.73 -19.57
N VAL A 79 1.96 10.75 -18.97
CA VAL A 79 3.02 11.72 -19.28
C VAL A 79 3.49 11.58 -20.74
N LYS A 80 3.61 10.35 -21.26
CA LYS A 80 3.98 10.12 -22.67
C LYS A 80 2.92 10.66 -23.63
N SER A 81 1.64 10.49 -23.32
CA SER A 81 0.52 11.03 -24.11
C SER A 81 0.48 12.58 -24.06
N PHE A 82 0.69 13.18 -22.88
CA PHE A 82 0.79 14.63 -22.72
C PHE A 82 2.00 15.22 -23.47
N CYS A 83 3.14 14.55 -23.46
CA CYS A 83 4.35 14.99 -24.13
C CYS A 83 4.23 14.91 -25.67
N ILE A 84 3.52 13.90 -26.20
CA ILE A 84 3.18 13.79 -27.62
C ILE A 84 2.22 14.92 -28.03
N PHE A 85 1.20 15.22 -27.22
CA PHE A 85 0.24 16.29 -27.50
C PHE A 85 0.91 17.68 -27.56
N CYS A 86 1.88 17.95 -26.68
CA CYS A 86 2.65 19.20 -26.70
C CYS A 86 3.56 19.31 -27.95
N THR A 87 4.13 18.20 -28.43
CA THR A 87 4.95 18.20 -29.65
C THR A 87 4.09 18.47 -30.90
N SER A 88 2.89 17.90 -30.97
CA SER A 88 1.92 18.15 -32.04
C SER A 88 1.44 19.60 -32.11
N ALA A 89 1.25 20.25 -30.95
CA ALA A 89 0.81 21.64 -30.88
C ALA A 89 1.90 22.64 -31.32
N ILE A 90 3.17 22.31 -31.11
CA ILE A 90 4.31 23.14 -31.54
C ILE A 90 4.53 23.04 -33.05
N SER A 91 4.40 21.84 -33.65
CA SER A 91 4.51 21.68 -35.12
C SER A 91 3.40 22.38 -35.90
N PHE A 92 2.21 22.54 -35.32
CA PHE A 92 1.11 23.26 -35.98
C PHE A 92 1.31 24.80 -35.99
N ARG A 93 2.13 25.34 -35.08
CA ARG A 93 2.45 26.78 -35.01
C ARG A 93 3.63 27.17 -35.89
N SER A 94 4.45 26.22 -36.35
CA SER A 94 5.62 26.46 -37.20
C SER A 94 5.33 26.37 -38.71
N ASN A 95 4.11 26.03 -39.11
CA ASN A 95 3.65 25.95 -40.51
C ASN A 95 2.49 26.93 -40.76
N LYS A 96 2.66 28.17 -40.30
CA LYS A 96 1.80 29.32 -40.60
C LYS A 96 2.68 30.56 -40.60
#